data_AF-A0A147KFB0-F1
#
_entry.id   AF-A0A147KFB0-F1
#
_cell.length_a   1.000
_cell.length_b   1.000
_cell.length_c   1.000
_cell.angle_alpha   90.00
_cell.angle_beta   90.00
_cell.angle_gamma   90.00
#
_symmetry.space_group_name_H-M   'P 1'
#
loop_
_entity.id
_entity.type
_entity.pdbx_description
1 polymer ?
#
loop_
_entity_poly.entity_id
_entity_poly.type
_entity_poly.pdbx_seq_one_letter_code
_entity_poly.pdbx_strand_id
1 'polypeptide(L)' 'MDRRNTNGAAAGAAAGLGTGLPFGVAFGIAVDNLAAGIGVGLALGAGLSAALGAALARRNAGEEGKPPSEE' A
#
# COMPACT_ATOMS: atom_id res chain seq x y z
N MET A 1 -16.64 -4.21 -19.41
CA MET A 1 -15.83 -3.50 -18.40
C MET A 1 -15.48 -4.50 -17.32
N ASP A 2 -14.23 -4.96 -17.33
CA ASP A 2 -13.71 -6.03 -16.50
C ASP A 2 -13.58 -5.54 -15.04
N ARG A 3 -14.31 -6.14 -14.09
CA ARG A 3 -14.27 -5.82 -12.64
C ARG A 3 -13.32 -6.76 -11.87
N ARG A 4 -12.26 -7.26 -12.50
CA ARG A 4 -11.34 -8.19 -11.84
C ARG A 4 -10.39 -7.44 -10.91
N ASN A 5 -10.71 -7.55 -9.61
CA ASN A 5 -9.78 -7.55 -8.50
C ASN A 5 -8.90 -6.29 -8.27
N THR A 6 -9.53 -5.13 -8.07
CA THR A 6 -8.87 -3.93 -7.52
C THR A 6 -8.50 -4.05 -6.04
N ASN A 7 -8.87 -5.14 -5.37
CA ASN A 7 -8.76 -5.29 -3.92
C ASN A 7 -7.30 -5.35 -3.44
N GLY A 8 -6.39 -5.94 -4.22
CA GLY A 8 -4.97 -6.02 -3.84
C GLY A 8 -4.28 -4.65 -3.83
N ALA A 9 -4.55 -3.82 -4.84
CA ALA A 9 -4.02 -2.47 -4.93
C ALA A 9 -4.69 -1.53 -3.90
N ALA A 10 -6.01 -1.68 -3.70
CA ALA A 10 -6.74 -0.92 -2.69
C ALA A 10 -6.32 -1.30 -1.26
N ALA A 11 -6.03 -2.57 -0.99
CA ALA A 11 -5.53 -3.03 0.31
C ALA A 11 -4.10 -2.51 0.59
N GLY A 12 -3.23 -2.49 -0.42
CA GLY A 12 -1.90 -1.87 -0.32
C GLY A 12 -1.99 -0.36 -0.03
N ALA A 13 -2.89 0.35 -0.74
CA ALA A 13 -3.15 1.76 -0.54
C ALA A 13 -3.72 2.07 0.85
N ALA A 14 -4.69 1.28 1.30
CA ALA A 14 -5.30 1.44 2.62
C ALA A 14 -4.28 1.19 3.74
N ALA A 15 -3.42 0.18 3.62
CA ALA A 15 -2.39 -0.11 4.62
C ALA A 15 -1.29 0.96 4.66
N GLY A 16 -0.80 1.40 3.49
CA GLY A 16 0.24 2.42 3.39
C GLY A 16 -0.24 3.79 3.85
N LEU A 17 -1.41 4.26 3.40
CA LEU A 17 -1.96 5.54 3.82
C LEU A 17 -2.46 5.52 5.27
N GLY A 18 -3.03 4.39 5.71
CA GLY A 18 -3.51 4.21 7.08
C GLY A 18 -2.41 4.27 8.13
N THR A 19 -1.17 3.93 7.76
CA THR A 19 0.00 4.02 8.66
C THR A 19 0.82 5.29 8.42
N GLY A 20 0.97 5.73 7.17
CA GLY A 20 1.79 6.89 6.82
C GLY A 20 1.21 8.23 7.29
N LEU A 21 -0.10 8.43 7.19
CA LEU A 21 -0.73 9.70 7.57
C LEU A 21 -0.65 9.99 9.09
N PRO A 22 -1.01 9.06 10.00
CA PRO A 22 -0.86 9.29 11.44
C PRO A 22 0.59 9.55 11.84
N PHE A 23 1.54 8.82 11.26
CA PHE A 23 2.96 9.01 11.52
C PHE A 23 3.44 10.38 11.05
N GLY A 24 3.03 10.80 9.85
CA GLY A 24 3.33 12.13 9.32
C GLY A 24 2.75 13.26 10.16
N VAL A 25 1.51 13.11 10.66
CA VAL A 25 0.90 14.09 11.57
C VAL A 25 1.66 14.15 12.90
N ALA A 26 1.97 13.01 13.51
CA ALA A 26 2.72 12.96 14.76
C ALA A 26 4.12 13.58 14.61
N PHE A 27 4.83 13.26 13.51
CA PHE A 27 6.12 13.85 13.19
C PHE A 27 6.01 15.36 12.91
N GLY A 28 4.99 15.78 12.16
CA GLY A 28 4.72 17.19 11.86
C GLY A 28 4.45 18.03 13.10
N ILE A 29 3.75 17.48 14.09
CA ILE A 29 3.57 18.11 15.40
C ILE A 29 4.92 18.19 16.14
N ALA A 30 5.72 17.12 16.13
CA ALA A 30 7.01 17.10 16.82
C ALA A 30 8.04 18.12 16.28
N VAL A 31 7.91 18.50 15.00
CA VAL A 31 8.79 19.49 14.36
C VAL A 31 8.12 20.87 14.16
N ASP A 32 6.94 21.09 14.74
CA ASP A 32 6.12 22.30 14.56
C ASP A 32 5.86 22.68 13.08
N ASN A 33 5.86 21.69 12.19
CA ASN A 33 5.58 21.87 10.77
C ASN A 33 4.66 20.78 10.26
N LEU A 34 3.37 21.00 10.45
CA LEU A 34 2.33 20.06 10.05
C LEU A 34 2.27 19.87 8.53
N ALA A 35 2.53 20.92 7.74
CA ALA A 35 2.55 20.83 6.29
C ALA A 35 3.66 19.87 5.79
N ALA A 36 4.86 20.02 6.34
CA ALA A 36 5.96 19.09 6.06
C ALA A 36 5.66 17.68 6.56
N GLY A 37 5.10 17.54 7.77
CA GLY A 37 4.74 16.24 8.35
C GLY A 37 3.72 15.46 7.50
N ILE A 38 2.66 16.13 7.04
CA ILE A 38 1.66 15.52 6.16
C ILE A 38 2.30 15.14 4.82
N GLY A 39 3.12 16.01 4.23
CA GLY A 39 3.81 15.72 2.98
C GLY A 39 4.71 14.49 3.07
N VAL A 40 5.51 14.40 4.13
CA VAL A 40 6.38 13.24 4.40
C VAL A 40 5.56 11.98 4.68
N GLY A 41 4.52 12.07 5.51
CA GLY A 41 3.65 10.94 5.84
C GLY A 41 2.93 10.36 4.62
N LEU A 42 2.43 11.22 3.74
CA LEU A 42 1.82 10.79 2.48
C LEU A 42 2.84 10.17 1.53
N ALA A 43 4.04 10.74 1.40
CA ALA A 43 5.09 10.18 0.56
C ALA A 43 5.54 8.79 1.05
N LEU A 44 5.74 8.64 2.37
CA LEU A 44 6.08 7.35 2.99
C LEU A 44 4.94 6.34 2.84
N GLY A 45 3.70 6.74 3.14
CA GLY A 45 2.53 5.88 3.03
C GLY A 45 2.27 5.41 1.60
N ALA A 46 2.41 6.30 0.63
CA ALA A 46 2.25 5.96 -0.79
C ALA A 46 3.39 5.07 -1.30
N GLY A 47 4.64 5.35 -0.92
CA GLY A 47 5.80 4.52 -1.27
C GLY A 47 5.69 3.11 -0.69
N LEU A 48 5.28 3.01 0.58
CA LEU A 48 5.08 1.73 1.26
C LEU A 48 3.92 0.94 0.66
N SER A 49 2.82 1.62 0.33
CA SER A 49 1.69 1.05 -0.42
C SER A 49 2.14 0.48 -1.78
N ALA A 50 2.96 1.21 -2.54
CA ALA A 50 3.45 0.75 -3.83
C ALA A 50 4.35 -0.49 -3.69
N ALA A 51 5.24 -0.49 -2.69
CA ALA A 51 6.12 -1.63 -2.44
C ALA A 51 5.35 -2.88 -1.98
N LEU A 52 4.43 -2.73 -1.02
CA LEU A 52 3.58 -3.82 -0.52
C LEU A 52 2.59 -4.31 -1.59
N GLY A 53 1.99 -3.41 -2.35
CA GLY A 53 1.11 -3.74 -3.46
C GLY A 53 1.83 -4.53 -4.55
N ALA A 54 3.05 -4.11 -4.92
CA ALA A 54 3.88 -4.84 -5.88
C ALA A 54 4.30 -6.21 -5.34
N ALA A 55 4.67 -6.30 -4.05
CA ALA A 55 4.99 -7.57 -3.40
C ALA A 55 3.77 -8.51 -3.38
N LEU A 56 2.60 -8.04 -2.96
CA LEU A 56 1.35 -8.84 -2.96
C LEU A 56 0.94 -9.27 -4.36
N ALA A 57 1.04 -8.38 -5.35
CA ALA A 57 0.73 -8.68 -6.74
C ALA A 57 1.61 -9.82 -7.27
N ARG A 58 2.91 -9.81 -6.95
CA ARG A 58 3.82 -10.92 -7.31
C ARG A 58 3.45 -12.23 -6.61
N ARG A 59 3.00 -12.20 -5.35
CA ARG A 59 2.56 -13.41 -4.65
C ARG A 59 1.31 -14.01 -5.27
N ASN A 60 0.33 -13.18 -5.61
CA ASN A 60 -0.91 -13.65 -6.25
C ASN A 60 -0.66 -14.18 -7.68
N ALA A 61 0.28 -13.59 -8.43
CA ALA A 61 0.67 -14.09 -9.75
C ALA A 61 1.39 -15.46 -9.70
N GLY A 62 1.94 -15.86 -8.55
CA GLY A 62 2.55 -17.18 -8.36
C GLY A 62 1.54 -18.30 -8.08
N GLU A 63 0.34 -17.97 -7.60
CA GLU A 63 -0.71 -18.94 -7.23
C GLU A 63 -1.64 -19.29 -8.41
N GLU A 64 -1.72 -18.44 -9.44
CA GLU A 64 -2.53 -18.68 -10.66
C GLU A 64 -1.83 -19.62 -11.67
N GLY A 65 -0.59 -20.04 -11.37
CA GLY A 65 0.22 -20.94 -12.20
C GLY A 65 0.29 -22.38 -11.71
N LYS A 66 -0.53 -22.82 -10.74
CA LYS A 66 -0.60 -24.24 -10.40
C LYS A 66 -1.52 -24.93 -11.42
N PRO A 67 -0.98 -25.73 -12.36
CA PRO A 67 -1.81 -26.45 -13.30
C PRO A 67 -2.81 -27.31 -12.52
N PRO A 68 -4.04 -27.47 -13.04
CA PRO A 68 -5.01 -28.36 -12.42
C PRO A 68 -4.32 -29.71 -12.24
N SER A 69 -4.26 -30.19 -11.00
CA SER A 69 -3.88 -31.55 -10.71
C SER A 69 -4.81 -32.45 -11.54
N GLU A 70 -4.27 -33.00 -12.62
CA GLU A 70 -4.82 -34.19 -13.27
C GLU A 70 -4.89 -35.27 -12.21
N GLU A 71 -6.10 -35.59 -11.78
CA GLU A 71 -6.43 -36.80 -11.03
C GLU A 71 -7.38 -37.64 -11.88
#